data_AF-A0A2K9LLM8-F1
#
_entry.id   AF-A0A2K9LLM8-F1
#
_cell.length_a   1.000
_cell.length_b   1.000
_cell.length_c   1.000
_cell.angle_alpha   90.00
_cell.angle_beta   90.00
_cell.angle_gamma   90.00
#
_symmetry.space_group_name_H-M   'P 1'
#
loop_
_entity.id
_entity.type
_entity.pdbx_description
1 polymer ?
#
loop_
_entity_poly.entity_id
_entity_poly.type
_entity_poly.pdbx_seq_one_letter_code
_entity_poly.pdbx_strand_id
1 'polypeptide(L)'
;MYKMILIITLALASIPFAQAADLRSLENLERERARMLSLALSHDMESVQREQRLKAMLRTLVDLERMVLRDDRLLGVADPKVRRAFKHYELTFVSHASMEAQQQVVDFWLEQQGLSTDRILSAKAGLR
;
A
#
# COMPACT_ATOMS: atom_id res chain seq x y z
N MET A 1 38.23 -29.57 48.67
CA MET A 1 36.97 -30.35 48.72
C MET A 1 35.81 -29.37 48.61
N TYR A 2 34.92 -29.63 47.64
CA TYR A 2 33.52 -29.17 47.54
C TYR A 2 33.26 -27.66 47.71
N LYS A 3 33.10 -26.95 46.59
CA LYS A 3 31.79 -26.62 45.96
C LYS A 3 31.20 -25.33 46.57
N MET A 4 31.12 -24.25 45.79
CA MET A 4 29.91 -23.88 45.01
C MET A 4 28.88 -23.25 45.98
N ILE A 5 28.44 -22.02 45.81
CA ILE A 5 27.59 -21.58 44.71
C ILE A 5 27.63 -20.03 44.67
N LEU A 6 28.12 -19.49 43.55
CA LEU A 6 27.87 -18.12 43.12
C LEU A 6 26.41 -18.06 42.65
N ILE A 7 25.54 -17.37 43.38
CA ILE A 7 24.13 -17.16 42.99
C ILE A 7 24.12 -16.15 41.84
N ILE A 8 24.19 -16.65 40.61
CA ILE A 8 23.85 -15.87 39.41
C ILE A 8 22.32 -15.88 39.34
N THR A 9 21.70 -14.80 39.81
CA THR A 9 20.30 -14.48 39.48
C THR A 9 20.23 -14.18 37.99
N LEU A 10 19.94 -15.21 37.20
CA LEU A 10 19.57 -15.09 35.79
C LEU A 10 18.20 -14.40 35.73
N ALA A 11 18.20 -13.07 35.62
CA ALA A 11 17.02 -12.34 35.21
C ALA A 11 16.65 -12.83 33.82
N LEU A 12 15.64 -13.71 33.75
CA LEU A 12 14.92 -14.04 32.53
C LEU A 12 14.30 -12.73 32.04
N ALA A 13 15.06 -11.98 31.25
CA ALA A 13 14.51 -10.94 30.40
C ALA A 13 13.50 -11.66 29.51
N SER A 14 12.23 -11.47 29.81
CA SER A 14 11.13 -11.86 28.94
C SER A 14 11.29 -10.97 27.70
N ILE A 15 12.08 -11.42 26.73
CA ILE A 15 12.13 -10.79 25.42
C ILE A 15 10.69 -10.94 24.91
N PRO A 16 9.93 -9.84 24.73
CA PRO A 16 8.66 -9.97 24.06
C PRO A 16 8.99 -10.54 22.68
N PHE A 17 8.56 -11.77 22.42
CA PHE A 17 8.51 -12.28 21.07
C PHE A 17 7.66 -11.26 20.30
N ALA A 18 8.31 -10.46 19.47
CA ALA A 18 7.62 -9.59 18.55
C ALA A 18 6.73 -10.51 17.71
N GLN A 19 5.43 -10.55 18.02
CA GLN A 19 4.46 -11.19 17.16
C GLN A 19 4.59 -10.47 15.83
N ALA A 20 5.13 -11.14 14.82
CA ALA A 20 5.15 -10.61 13.47
C ALA A 20 3.69 -10.30 13.13
N ALA A 21 3.36 -9.01 13.03
CA ALA A 21 2.02 -8.60 12.66
C ALA A 21 1.70 -9.24 11.32
N ASP A 22 0.56 -9.91 11.23
CA ASP A 22 0.13 -10.55 10.00
C ASP A 22 -0.30 -9.48 8.98
N LEU A 23 0.67 -8.97 8.20
CA LEU A 23 0.49 -7.88 7.23
C LEU A 23 -0.18 -8.33 5.92
N ARG A 24 -0.73 -9.55 5.87
CA ARG A 24 -1.27 -10.14 4.63
C ARG A 24 -2.35 -9.29 3.96
N SER A 25 -3.17 -8.59 4.73
CA SER A 25 -4.18 -7.67 4.19
C SER A 25 -3.53 -6.57 3.35
N LEU A 26 -2.55 -5.86 3.93
CA LEU A 26 -1.82 -4.78 3.28
C LEU A 26 -0.97 -5.30 2.10
N GLU A 27 -0.31 -6.44 2.24
CA GLU A 27 0.48 -7.03 1.15
C GLU A 27 -0.38 -7.44 -0.05
N ASN A 28 -1.57 -7.97 0.21
CA ASN A 28 -2.52 -8.32 -0.85
C ASN A 28 -3.04 -7.07 -1.57
N LEU A 29 -3.37 -6.01 -0.81
CA LEU A 29 -3.78 -4.72 -1.37
C LEU A 29 -2.70 -4.16 -2.30
N GLU A 30 -1.47 -4.04 -1.82
CA GLU A 30 -0.36 -3.49 -2.63
C GLU A 30 -0.09 -4.33 -3.88
N ARG A 31 -0.28 -5.66 -3.80
CA ARG A 31 -0.15 -6.54 -4.95
C ARG A 31 -1.24 -6.31 -6.00
N GLU A 32 -2.52 -6.20 -5.59
CA GLU A 32 -3.59 -5.88 -6.54
C GLU A 32 -3.44 -4.47 -7.12
N ARG A 33 -3.04 -3.49 -6.31
CA ARG A 33 -2.76 -2.13 -6.77
C ARG A 33 -1.67 -2.11 -7.84
N ALA A 34 -0.57 -2.84 -7.60
CA ALA A 34 0.50 -2.97 -8.59
C ALA A 34 0.00 -3.60 -9.90
N ARG A 35 -0.81 -4.66 -9.84
CA ARG A 35 -1.40 -5.27 -11.05
C ARG A 35 -2.32 -4.30 -11.80
N MET A 36 -3.14 -3.54 -11.07
CA MET A 36 -4.05 -2.56 -11.66
C MET A 36 -3.28 -1.46 -12.40
N LEU A 37 -2.21 -0.94 -11.78
CA LEU A 37 -1.32 0.04 -12.41
C LEU A 37 -0.58 -0.54 -13.63
N SER A 38 -0.08 -1.76 -13.54
CA SER A 38 0.55 -2.44 -14.68
C SER A 38 -0.43 -2.59 -15.86
N LEU A 39 -1.69 -2.91 -15.58
CA LEU A 39 -2.73 -2.98 -16.61
C LEU A 39 -3.02 -1.59 -17.20
N ALA A 40 -3.16 -0.56 -16.36
CA ALA A 40 -3.44 0.81 -16.77
C ALA A 40 -2.36 1.35 -17.71
N LEU A 41 -1.09 1.03 -17.44
CA LEU A 41 0.08 1.48 -18.21
C LEU A 41 0.46 0.52 -19.35
N SER A 42 -0.25 -0.59 -19.54
CA SER A 42 0.08 -1.59 -20.57
C SER A 42 -0.31 -1.09 -21.97
N HIS A 43 0.55 -1.35 -22.95
CA HIS A 43 0.29 -1.04 -24.37
C HIS A 43 -0.20 -2.25 -25.17
N ASP A 44 -0.23 -3.43 -24.55
CA ASP A 44 -0.49 -4.72 -25.20
C ASP A 44 -1.99 -5.05 -25.36
N MET A 45 -2.87 -4.09 -25.07
CA MET A 45 -4.32 -4.31 -25.00
C MET A 45 -5.10 -3.19 -25.70
N GLU A 46 -6.22 -3.54 -26.32
CA GLU A 46 -7.17 -2.58 -26.86
C GLU A 46 -7.75 -1.70 -25.73
N SER A 47 -8.06 -0.43 -26.03
CA SER A 47 -8.58 0.55 -25.08
C SER A 47 -9.83 0.08 -24.34
N VAL A 48 -10.83 -0.42 -25.08
CA VAL A 48 -12.11 -0.88 -24.51
C VAL A 48 -11.91 -2.09 -23.59
N GLN A 49 -11.09 -3.05 -24.01
CA GLN A 49 -10.79 -4.23 -23.20
C GLN A 49 -10.02 -3.86 -21.92
N ARG A 50 -9.08 -2.91 -22.00
CA ARG A 50 -8.33 -2.40 -20.85
C ARG A 50 -9.27 -1.76 -19.83
N GLU A 51 -10.17 -0.89 -20.29
CA GLU A 51 -11.12 -0.21 -19.41
C GLU A 51 -12.05 -1.18 -18.68
N GLN A 52 -12.58 -2.20 -19.38
CA GLN A 52 -13.42 -3.23 -18.77
C GLN A 52 -12.69 -4.00 -17.67
N ARG A 53 -11.44 -4.39 -17.93
CA ARG A 53 -10.61 -5.10 -16.93
C ARG A 53 -10.25 -4.20 -15.75
N LEU A 54 -9.87 -2.94 -16.00
CA LEU A 54 -9.62 -1.97 -14.94
C LEU A 54 -10.84 -1.81 -14.03
N LYS A 55 -12.03 -1.66 -14.60
CA LYS A 55 -13.28 -1.56 -13.83
C LYS A 55 -13.53 -2.78 -12.94
N ALA A 56 -13.20 -3.99 -13.41
CA ALA A 56 -13.31 -5.19 -12.59
C ALA A 56 -12.28 -5.19 -11.44
N MET A 57 -11.02 -4.82 -11.73
CA MET A 57 -9.97 -4.75 -10.72
C MET A 57 -10.24 -3.67 -9.66
N LEU A 58 -10.82 -2.54 -10.04
CA LEU A 58 -11.19 -1.47 -9.11
C LEU A 58 -12.20 -1.93 -8.07
N ARG A 59 -13.19 -2.75 -8.46
CA ARG A 59 -14.15 -3.33 -7.50
C ARG A 59 -13.42 -4.17 -6.45
N THR A 60 -12.53 -5.06 -6.89
CA THR A 60 -11.70 -5.86 -5.98
C THR A 60 -10.81 -4.99 -5.09
N LEU A 61 -10.26 -3.91 -5.65
CA LEU A 61 -9.39 -3.00 -4.92
C LEU A 61 -10.15 -2.28 -3.79
N VAL A 62 -11.37 -1.81 -4.03
CA VAL A 62 -12.24 -1.22 -3.00
C VAL A 62 -12.45 -2.18 -1.83
N ASP A 63 -12.72 -3.45 -2.11
CA ASP A 63 -12.92 -4.46 -1.08
C ASP A 63 -11.64 -4.71 -0.26
N LEU A 64 -10.48 -4.77 -0.92
CA LEU A 64 -9.19 -4.91 -0.24
C LEU A 64 -8.81 -3.68 0.59
N GLU A 65 -9.07 -2.48 0.07
CA GLU A 65 -8.88 -1.24 0.83
C GLU A 65 -9.72 -1.25 2.10
N ARG A 66 -11.00 -1.66 2.01
CA ARG A 66 -11.87 -1.82 3.18
C ARG A 66 -11.36 -2.86 4.16
N MET A 67 -10.82 -3.98 3.68
CA MET A 67 -10.22 -5.00 4.55
C MET A 67 -9.01 -4.44 5.30
N VAL A 68 -8.13 -3.69 4.63
CA VAL A 68 -6.94 -3.07 5.27
C VAL A 68 -7.33 -2.00 6.26
N LEU A 69 -8.28 -1.11 5.93
CA LEU A 69 -8.73 -0.03 6.81
C LEU A 69 -9.42 -0.56 8.08
N ARG A 70 -9.99 -1.78 8.03
CA ARG A 70 -10.65 -2.44 9.16
C ARG A 70 -9.75 -3.47 9.85
N ASP A 71 -8.50 -3.61 9.43
CA ASP A 71 -7.58 -4.58 10.02
C ASP A 71 -6.93 -3.99 11.28
N ASP A 72 -7.56 -4.22 12.42
CA ASP A 72 -7.07 -3.76 13.73
C ASP A 72 -5.65 -4.24 14.04
N ARG A 73 -5.18 -5.31 13.39
CA ARG A 73 -3.82 -5.85 13.57
C ARG A 73 -2.74 -4.90 13.03
N LEU A 74 -3.10 -3.92 12.20
CA LEU A 74 -2.19 -2.91 11.68
C LEU A 74 -2.03 -1.71 12.63
N LEU A 75 -2.90 -1.58 13.64
CA LEU A 75 -2.85 -0.48 14.60
C LEU A 75 -1.64 -0.62 15.54
N GLY A 76 -0.87 0.45 15.68
CA GLY A 76 0.31 0.47 16.55
C GLY A 76 1.51 -0.35 16.04
N VAL A 77 1.43 -0.92 14.85
CA VAL A 77 2.52 -1.69 14.24
C VAL A 77 3.64 -0.76 13.78
N ALA A 78 4.86 -1.00 14.27
CA ALA A 78 6.04 -0.19 13.92
C ALA A 78 6.65 -0.51 12.54
N ASP A 79 6.02 -1.41 11.77
CA ASP A 79 6.51 -1.84 10.45
C ASP A 79 6.57 -0.66 9.46
N PRO A 80 7.71 -0.44 8.78
CA PRO A 80 7.85 0.64 7.80
C PRO A 80 6.84 0.61 6.65
N LYS A 81 6.39 -0.57 6.21
CA LYS A 81 5.38 -0.72 5.16
C LYS A 81 4.05 -0.15 5.61
N VAL A 82 3.61 -0.49 6.83
CA VAL A 82 2.38 0.03 7.43
C VAL A 82 2.46 1.54 7.58
N ARG A 83 3.55 2.05 8.17
CA ARG A 83 3.78 3.49 8.32
C ARG A 83 3.75 4.22 6.98
N ARG A 84 4.37 3.66 5.94
CA ARG A 84 4.40 4.26 4.60
C ARG A 84 3.01 4.26 3.95
N ALA A 85 2.29 3.14 4.04
CA ALA A 85 0.95 2.98 3.50
C ALA A 85 -0.02 4.04 4.04
N PHE A 86 -0.06 4.20 5.38
CA PHE A 86 -0.93 5.20 6.00
C PHE A 86 -0.41 6.63 5.87
N LYS A 87 0.90 6.85 5.76
CA LYS A 87 1.48 8.17 5.47
C LYS A 87 1.15 8.67 4.06
N HIS A 88 1.02 7.76 3.10
CA HIS A 88 0.68 8.06 1.71
C HIS A 88 -0.71 7.52 1.39
N TYR A 89 -1.69 7.94 2.19
CA TYR A 89 -3.05 7.41 2.20
C TYR A 89 -3.70 7.45 0.82
N GLU A 90 -3.59 8.59 0.13
CA GLU A 90 -4.17 8.87 -1.19
C GLU A 90 -3.59 7.95 -2.27
N LEU A 91 -2.34 7.51 -2.12
CA LEU A 91 -1.70 6.59 -3.07
C LEU A 91 -1.94 5.11 -2.76
N THR A 92 -2.06 4.76 -1.48
CA THR A 92 -2.31 3.38 -1.04
C THR A 92 -3.79 3.03 -1.17
N PHE A 93 -4.68 3.92 -0.73
CA PHE A 93 -6.14 3.77 -0.77
C PHE A 93 -6.72 4.58 -1.93
N VAL A 94 -6.09 4.42 -3.10
CA VAL A 94 -6.33 5.26 -4.29
C VAL A 94 -7.77 5.17 -4.78
N SER A 95 -8.45 4.03 -4.60
CA SER A 95 -9.83 3.89 -5.05
C SER A 95 -10.79 4.68 -4.18
N HIS A 96 -10.64 4.69 -2.85
CA HIS A 96 -11.44 5.57 -1.99
C HIS A 96 -11.10 7.04 -2.21
N ALA A 97 -9.82 7.38 -2.24
CA ALA A 97 -9.37 8.76 -2.39
C ALA A 97 -9.83 9.38 -3.71
N SER A 98 -9.79 8.63 -4.83
CA SER A 98 -10.30 9.14 -6.11
C SER A 98 -11.81 9.32 -6.13
N MET A 99 -12.57 8.46 -5.43
CA MET A 99 -14.02 8.60 -5.29
C MET A 99 -14.38 9.85 -4.49
N GLU A 100 -13.65 10.14 -3.42
CA GLU A 100 -13.80 11.37 -2.63
C GLU A 100 -13.48 12.61 -3.46
N ALA A 101 -12.44 12.54 -4.30
CA ALA A 101 -12.07 13.60 -5.25
C ALA A 101 -12.96 13.67 -6.50
N GLN A 102 -13.90 12.74 -6.68
CA GLN A 102 -14.77 12.61 -7.87
C GLN A 102 -13.98 12.52 -9.19
N GLN A 103 -12.79 11.90 -9.16
CA GLN A 103 -11.92 11.73 -10.31
C GLN A 103 -11.83 10.26 -10.74
N GLN A 104 -11.47 10.02 -12.00
CA GLN A 104 -11.11 8.68 -12.45
C GLN A 104 -9.86 8.21 -11.71
N VAL A 105 -9.83 6.93 -11.30
CA VAL A 105 -8.76 6.40 -10.42
C VAL A 105 -7.36 6.56 -11.03
N VAL A 106 -7.23 6.32 -12.34
CA VAL A 106 -5.94 6.44 -13.03
C VAL A 106 -5.49 7.91 -13.12
N ASP A 107 -6.42 8.81 -13.45
CA ASP A 107 -6.15 10.25 -13.52
C ASP A 107 -5.75 10.79 -12.14
N PHE A 108 -6.50 10.44 -11.10
CA PHE A 108 -6.19 10.79 -9.71
C PHE A 108 -4.79 10.27 -9.33
N TRP A 109 -4.48 9.01 -9.65
CA TRP A 109 -3.16 8.45 -9.36
C TRP A 109 -2.03 9.23 -10.05
N LEU A 110 -2.19 9.57 -11.33
CA LEU A 110 -1.22 10.38 -12.08
C LEU A 110 -1.05 11.77 -11.46
N GLU A 111 -2.15 12.42 -11.09
CA GLU A 111 -2.12 13.72 -10.41
C GLU A 111 -1.35 13.66 -9.09
N GLN A 112 -1.56 12.60 -8.28
CA GLN A 112 -0.79 12.37 -7.05
C GLN A 112 0.71 12.10 -7.30
N GLN A 113 1.08 11.59 -8.48
CA GLN A 113 2.49 11.53 -8.92
C GLN A 113 3.03 12.86 -9.44
N GLY A 114 2.19 13.91 -9.47
CA GLY A 114 2.52 15.22 -10.00
C GLY A 114 2.39 15.33 -11.52
N LEU A 115 1.76 14.36 -12.19
CA LEU A 115 1.52 14.30 -13.63
C LEU A 115 0.12 14.85 -13.96
N SER A 116 -0.15 16.10 -13.61
CA SER A 116 -1.39 16.77 -14.01
C SER A 116 -1.28 17.35 -15.42
N THR A 117 -2.42 17.52 -16.10
CA THR A 117 -2.48 18.14 -17.45
C THR A 117 -1.76 19.49 -17.48
N ASP A 118 -2.00 20.37 -16.51
CA ASP A 118 -1.37 21.68 -16.45
C ASP A 118 0.15 21.59 -16.30
N ARG A 119 0.65 20.64 -15.50
CA ARG A 119 2.09 20.41 -15.33
C ARG A 119 2.73 19.83 -16.59
N ILE A 120 2.04 18.94 -17.27
CA ILE A 120 2.50 18.35 -18.54
C ILE A 120 2.56 19.44 -19.61
N LEU A 121 1.50 20.25 -19.76
CA LEU A 121 1.44 21.30 -20.77
C LEU A 121 2.38 22.49 -20.51
N SER A 122 2.68 22.77 -19.23
CA SER A 122 3.64 23.83 -18.85
C SER A 122 5.10 23.35 -18.82
N ALA A 123 5.36 22.06 -19.01
CA ALA A 123 6.71 21.50 -19.01
C ALA A 123 7.52 22.04 -20.20
N LYS A 124 8.67 22.66 -19.91
CA LYS A 124 9.55 23.27 -20.91
C LYS A 124 10.67 22.33 -21.41
N ALA A 125 10.81 21.16 -20.79
CA ALA A 125 11.79 20.14 -21.15
C ALA A 125 11.22 18.75 -20.87
N GLY A 126 11.37 17.84 -21.83
CA GLY A 126 10.96 16.43 -21.72
C GLY A 126 12.10 15.50 -21.31
N LEU A 127 11.81 14.20 -21.29
CA LEU A 127 12.81 13.14 -21.09
C LEU A 127 13.92 13.28 -22.16
N ARG A 128 15.18 13.32 -21.73
CA ARG A 128 16.35 13.27 -22.61
C ARG A 128 16.78 11.83 -22.84
#